data_AF-A0AAW6YB62-F1
#
_entry.id   AF-A0AAW6YB62-F1
#
_cell.length_a   1.000
_cell.length_b   1.000
_cell.length_c   1.000
_cell.angle_alpha   90.00
_cell.angle_beta   90.00
_cell.angle_gamma   90.00
#
_symmetry.space_group_name_H-M   'P 1'
#
loop_
_entity.id
_entity.type
_entity.pdbx_description
1 polymer ?
#
loop_
_entity_poly.entity_id
_entity_poly.type
_entity_poly.pdbx_seq_one_letter_code
_entity_poly.pdbx_strand_id
1 'polypeptide(L)' 'IKGGKIGLFGGAGVGKTVLIQEMITRVARNFGGTSVFAGVGERTREGNDLWVEMEEADVLKDTALVFGQMDEPPGTRLR' A
#
# COMPACT_ATOMS: atom_id res chain seq x y z
N ILE A 1 -14.69 11.84 3.57
CA ILE A 1 -14.29 13.24 3.30
C ILE A 1 -13.23 13.21 2.21
N LYS A 2 -13.50 13.75 1.02
CA LYS A 2 -12.50 13.83 -0.06
C LYS A 2 -11.42 14.83 0.36
N GLY A 3 -10.15 14.43 0.32
CA GLY A 3 -9.00 15.24 0.78
C GLY A 3 -8.72 15.21 2.29
N GLY A 4 -9.42 14.37 3.05
CA GLY A 4 -9.12 14.16 4.48
C GLY A 4 -7.89 13.29 4.71
N LYS A 5 -7.28 13.40 5.89
CA LYS A 5 -6.20 12.52 6.35
C LYS A 5 -6.75 11.54 7.38
N ILE A 6 -6.38 10.27 7.27
CA ILE A 6 -6.79 9.21 8.19
C ILE A 6 -5.53 8.51 8.68
N GLY A 7 -5.41 8.33 9.99
CA GLY A 7 -4.35 7.53 10.60
C GLY A 7 -4.88 6.14 10.95
N LEU A 8 -4.20 5.10 10.49
CA LEU A 8 -4.44 3.72 10.90
C LEU A 8 -3.40 3.32 11.94
N PHE A 9 -3.80 3.29 13.21
CA PHE A 9 -2.92 2.86 14.31
C PHE A 9 -3.09 1.37 14.54
N GLY A 10 -1.99 0.61 14.55
CA GLY A 10 -2.03 -0.83 14.81
C GLY A 10 -0.67 -1.44 15.09
N GLY A 11 -0.64 -2.71 15.53
CA GLY A 11 0.57 -3.47 15.86
C GLY A 11 1.02 -4.44 14.77
N ALA A 12 1.92 -5.37 15.11
CA ALA A 12 2.23 -6.51 14.25
C ALA A 12 1.05 -7.50 14.28
N GLY A 13 0.69 -8.07 13.13
CA GLY A 13 -0.35 -9.11 13.04
C GLY A 13 -1.81 -8.62 13.15
N VAL A 14 -2.07 -7.31 13.26
CA VAL A 14 -3.44 -6.79 13.39
C VAL A 14 -4.16 -6.54 12.05
N GLY A 15 -3.58 -6.98 10.93
CA GLY A 15 -4.22 -6.89 9.61
C GLY A 15 -4.15 -5.52 8.93
N LYS A 16 -3.15 -4.67 9.24
CA LYS A 16 -2.98 -3.36 8.60
C LYS A 16 -2.87 -3.45 7.08
N THR A 17 -2.05 -4.39 6.58
CA THR A 17 -1.83 -4.59 5.15
C THR A 17 -3.13 -4.97 4.43
N VAL A 18 -3.91 -5.88 5.03
CA VAL A 18 -5.22 -6.31 4.52
C VAL A 18 -6.19 -5.14 4.40
N LEU A 19 -6.24 -4.25 5.39
CA LEU A 19 -7.09 -3.06 5.32
C LEU A 19 -6.65 -2.10 4.21
N ILE A 20 -5.36 -1.95 3.97
CA ILE A 20 -4.83 -1.10 2.91
C ILE A 20 -5.17 -1.68 1.54
N GLN A 21 -5.00 -2.99 1.36
CA GLN A 21 -5.35 -3.72 0.13
C GLN A 21 -6.83 -3.56 -0.23
N GLU A 22 -7.71 -3.74 0.76
CA GLU A 22 -9.16 -3.58 0.57
C GLU A 22 -9.52 -2.12 0.23
N MET A 23 -8.84 -1.14 0.85
CA MET A 23 -9.04 0.27 0.53
C MET A 23 -8.64 0.58 -0.92
N ILE A 24 -7.48 0.13 -1.37
CA ILE A 24 -7.02 0.32 -2.76
C ILE A 24 -8.03 -0.31 -3.74
N THR A 25 -8.41 -1.57 -3.48
CA THR A 25 -9.35 -2.31 -4.33
C THR A 25 -10.71 -1.62 -4.42
N ARG A 26 -11.24 -1.12 -3.30
CA ARG A 26 -12.50 -0.38 -3.30
C ARG A 26 -12.41 0.94 -4.06
N VAL A 27 -11.30 1.68 -3.93
CA VAL A 27 -11.11 2.96 -4.63
C VAL A 27 -11.05 2.73 -6.14
N ALA A 28 -10.29 1.74 -6.60
CA ALA A 28 -10.20 1.39 -8.01
C ALA A 28 -11.55 0.94 -8.57
N ARG A 29 -12.23 -0.03 -7.92
CA ARG A 29 -13.45 -0.65 -8.47
C ARG A 29 -14.71 0.19 -8.34
N ASN A 30 -14.91 0.87 -7.21
CA ASN A 30 -16.21 1.49 -6.89
C ASN A 30 -16.23 3.01 -7.10
N PHE A 31 -15.05 3.65 -7.12
CA PHE A 31 -14.93 5.10 -7.22
C PHE A 31 -14.18 5.57 -8.47
N GLY A 32 -13.66 4.64 -9.29
CA GLY A 32 -12.90 4.95 -10.51
C GLY A 32 -11.68 5.82 -10.25
N GLY A 33 -11.09 5.70 -9.04
CA GLY A 33 -9.98 6.53 -8.60
C GLY A 33 -8.64 5.78 -8.68
N THR A 34 -7.56 6.53 -8.82
CA THR A 34 -6.19 6.00 -8.73
C THR A 34 -5.72 5.97 -7.28
N SER A 35 -4.98 4.94 -6.91
CA SER A 35 -4.34 4.81 -5.59
C SER A 35 -2.83 4.92 -5.69
N VAL A 36 -2.21 5.51 -4.67
CA VAL A 36 -0.75 5.50 -4.50
C VAL A 36 -0.44 4.90 -3.14
N PHE A 37 0.29 3.79 -3.12
CA PHE A 37 0.81 3.18 -1.91
C PHE A 37 2.29 3.51 -1.77
N ALA A 38 2.69 4.00 -0.60
CA ALA A 38 4.08 4.26 -0.27
C ALA A 38 4.47 3.42 0.97
N GLY A 39 5.17 2.31 0.74
CA GLY A 39 5.68 1.43 1.77
C GLY A 39 7.08 1.83 2.20
N VAL A 40 7.21 2.53 3.33
CA VAL A 40 8.50 3.02 3.86
C VAL A 40 8.95 2.15 5.02
N GLY A 41 10.10 1.51 4.88
CA GLY A 41 10.61 0.54 5.85
C GLY A 41 9.76 -0.72 5.95
N GLU A 42 9.11 -1.12 4.84
CA GLU A 42 8.41 -2.40 4.76
C GLU A 42 9.40 -3.55 4.57
N ARG A 43 8.98 -4.78 4.88
CA ARG A 43 9.79 -5.96 4.53
C ARG A 43 9.59 -6.29 3.06
N THR A 44 10.65 -6.75 2.40
CA THR A 44 10.60 -7.15 0.98
C THR A 44 9.55 -8.22 0.72
N ARG A 45 9.39 -9.17 1.65
CA ARG A 45 8.32 -10.18 1.59
C ARG A 45 6.92 -9.54 1.61
N GLU A 46 6.67 -8.62 2.54
CA GLU A 46 5.37 -7.95 2.68
C GLU A 46 5.05 -7.08 1.44
N GLY A 47 6.06 -6.43 0.86
CA GLY A 47 5.92 -5.70 -0.39
C GLY A 47 5.66 -6.59 -1.60
N ASN A 48 6.32 -7.75 -1.69
CA ASN A 48 6.08 -8.73 -2.76
C ASN A 48 4.68 -9.34 -2.65
N ASP A 49 4.26 -9.74 -1.45
CA ASP A 49 2.92 -10.28 -1.20
C ASP A 49 1.86 -9.25 -1.63
N LEU A 50 2.05 -7.97 -1.29
CA LEU A 50 1.18 -6.88 -1.72
C LEU A 50 1.13 -6.74 -3.24
N TRP A 51 2.28 -6.79 -3.93
CA TRP A 51 2.33 -6.64 -5.39
C TRP A 51 1.57 -7.76 -6.10
N VAL A 52 1.77 -9.02 -5.68
CA VAL A 52 1.07 -10.19 -6.25
C VAL A 52 -0.44 -10.07 -6.02
N GLU A 53 -0.87 -9.71 -4.81
CA GLU A 53 -2.30 -9.56 -4.52
C GLU A 53 -2.97 -8.43 -5.33
N MET A 54 -2.26 -7.33 -5.59
CA MET A 54 -2.77 -6.25 -6.45
C MET A 54 -2.83 -6.67 -7.93
N GLU A 55 -1.92 -7.54 -8.38
CA GLU A 55 -1.96 -8.15 -9.71
C GLU A 55 -3.17 -9.09 -9.84
N GLU A 56 -3.36 -9.99 -8.88
CA GLU A 56 -4.51 -10.92 -8.83
C GLU A 56 -5.85 -10.17 -8.76
N ALA A 57 -5.89 -9.00 -8.10
CA ALA A 57 -7.07 -8.16 -8.02
C ALA A 57 -7.35 -7.33 -9.30
N ASP A 58 -6.44 -7.33 -10.30
CA ASP A 58 -6.47 -6.51 -11.52
C ASP A 58 -6.60 -5.00 -11.24
N VAL A 59 -5.90 -4.52 -10.21
CA VAL A 59 -5.93 -3.09 -9.80
C VAL A 59 -4.59 -2.37 -10.02
N LEU A 60 -3.55 -3.07 -10.49
CA LEU A 60 -2.23 -2.47 -10.75
C LEU A 60 -2.28 -1.33 -11.79
N LYS A 61 -3.18 -1.40 -12.77
CA LYS A 61 -3.36 -0.33 -13.78
C LYS A 61 -3.82 1.00 -13.16
N ASP A 62 -4.50 0.93 -12.03
CA ASP A 62 -5.06 2.08 -11.29
C ASP A 62 -4.27 2.36 -10.01
N THR A 63 -3.12 1.69 -9.80
CA THR A 63 -2.36 1.77 -8.55
C THR A 63 -0.87 1.94 -8.81
N ALA A 64 -0.28 2.98 -8.21
CA ALA A 64 1.17 3.08 -8.12
C ALA A 64 1.66 2.53 -6.77
N LEU A 65 2.61 1.60 -6.80
CA LEU A 65 3.27 1.06 -5.61
C LEU A 65 4.70 1.61 -5.55
N VAL A 66 5.03 2.30 -4.47
CA VAL A 66 6.36 2.86 -4.18
C VAL A 66 6.88 2.20 -2.92
N PHE A 67 8.06 1.58 -3.01
CA PHE A 67 8.65 0.85 -1.89
C PHE A 67 10.03 1.42 -1.55
N GLY A 68 10.23 1.73 -0.27
CA GLY A 68 11.54 1.92 0.33
C GLY A 68 11.74 0.83 1.37
N GLN A 69 12.49 -0.22 1.06
CA GLN A 69 12.54 -1.44 1.86
C GLN A 69 13.38 -1.27 3.15
N MET A 70 13.20 -2.14 4.15
CA MET A 70 13.96 -2.10 5.41
C MET A 70 15.48 -2.21 5.22
N ASP A 71 15.92 -2.92 4.19
CA ASP A 71 17.33 -3.16 3.85
C ASP A 71 17.97 -1.99 3.08
N GLU A 72 17.18 -1.01 2.65
CA GLU A 72 17.69 0.15 1.95
C GLU A 72 18.26 1.23 2.91
N PRO A 73 19.23 2.03 2.43
CA PRO A 73 19.79 3.13 3.21
C PRO A 73 18.69 4.05 3.75
N PRO A 74 18.86 4.62 4.96
CA PRO A 74 17.88 5.52 5.54
C PRO A 74 17.58 6.75 4.67
N GLY A 75 18.53 7.15 3.83
CA GLY A 75 18.33 8.22 2.85
C GLY A 75 17.23 7.92 1.83
N THR A 76 17.11 6.66 1.38
CA THR A 76 16.06 6.22 0.45
C THR A 76 14.69 6.20 1.11
N ARG A 77 14.63 5.82 2.40
CA ARG A 77 13.38 5.77 3.18
C ARG A 77 12.83 7.14 3.61
N LEU A 78 13.63 8.20 3.55
CA LEU A 78 13.25 9.56 3.96
C LEU A 78 12.89 10.48 2.77
N ARG A 79 12.71 9.90 1.59
CA ARG A 79 12.47 10.59 0.32
C ARG A 79 11.23 10.02 -0.34
#